data_AF-A0A6J6QM52-F1
#
_entry.id   AF-A0A6J6QM52-F1
#
_cell.length_a   1.000
_cell.length_b   1.000
_cell.length_c   1.000
_cell.angle_alpha   90.00
_cell.angle_beta   90.00
_cell.angle_gamma   90.00
#
_symmetry.space_group_name_H-M   'P 1'
#
loop_
_entity.id
_entity.type
_entity.pdbx_description
1 polymer ?
#
loop_
_entity_poly.entity_id
_entity_poly.type
_entity_poly.pdbx_seq_one_letter_code
_entity_poly.pdbx_strand_id
1 'polypeptide(L)' 'MERLRFGAFAAPHHPLGESPTLPFRCDIDLSQQLADHGYDERWVGEHHSSR' A
#
# COMPACT_ATOMS: atom_id res chain seq x y z
N MET A 1 22.84 5.16 19.11
CA MET A 1 22.70 5.18 17.64
C MET A 1 21.22 5.29 17.36
N GLU A 2 20.80 6.25 16.53
CA GLU A 2 19.38 6.42 16.15
C GLU A 2 18.91 5.19 15.36
N ARG A 3 17.67 4.73 15.58
CA ARG A 3 17.08 3.60 14.84
C ARG A 3 16.81 4.01 13.40
N LEU A 4 17.25 3.20 12.42
CA LEU A 4 16.91 3.41 11.01
C LEU A 4 15.40 3.17 10.79
N ARG A 5 14.74 4.11 10.09
CA ARG A 5 13.32 4.00 9.74
C ARG A 5 13.13 3.32 8.39
N PHE A 6 12.14 2.46 8.27
CA PHE A 6 11.82 1.73 7.04
C PHE A 6 10.45 2.13 6.51
N GLY A 7 10.38 2.46 5.22
CA GLY A 7 9.14 2.79 4.52
C GLY A 7 8.86 1.84 3.36
N ALA A 8 7.58 1.65 3.03
CA ALA A 8 7.14 0.86 1.89
C ALA A 8 6.30 1.71 0.92
N PHE A 9 6.63 1.64 -0.37
CA PHE A 9 5.86 2.28 -1.44
C PHE A 9 4.95 1.26 -2.15
N ALA A 10 3.65 1.52 -2.13
CA ALA A 10 2.65 0.77 -2.86
C ALA A 10 2.24 1.57 -4.11
N ALA A 11 2.63 1.06 -5.28
CA ALA A 11 2.16 1.60 -6.56
C ALA A 11 0.66 1.29 -6.76
N PRO A 12 -0.13 2.20 -7.34
CA PRO A 12 -1.59 2.06 -7.48
C PRO A 12 -1.99 1.13 -8.64
N HIS A 13 -1.41 -0.07 -8.68
CA HIS A 13 -1.71 -1.07 -9.68
C HIS A 13 -2.63 -2.13 -9.08
N HIS A 14 -3.85 -2.20 -9.61
CA HIS A 14 -4.81 -3.24 -9.26
C HIS A 14 -5.10 -4.14 -10.45
N PRO A 15 -5.32 -5.45 -10.23
CA PRO A 15 -5.74 -6.36 -11.28
C PRO A 15 -7.05 -5.89 -11.94
N LEU A 16 -7.15 -6.11 -13.25
CA LEU A 16 -8.38 -5.84 -13.99
C LEU A 16 -9.37 -7.00 -13.80
N GLY A 17 -10.67 -6.70 -13.82
CA GLY A 17 -11.73 -7.71 -13.75
C GLY A 17 -12.09 -8.18 -12.34
N GLU A 18 -11.53 -7.56 -11.31
CA GLU A 18 -11.89 -7.83 -9.90
C GLU A 18 -12.98 -6.87 -9.40
N SER A 19 -13.66 -7.26 -8.32
CA SER A 19 -14.56 -6.36 -7.62
C SER A 19 -13.77 -5.13 -7.14
N PRO A 20 -14.26 -3.89 -7.36
CA PRO A 20 -13.56 -2.68 -6.92
C PRO A 20 -13.38 -2.59 -5.41
N THR A 21 -14.14 -3.36 -4.62
CA THR A 21 -13.98 -3.42 -3.15
C THR A 21 -12.81 -4.29 -2.70
N LEU A 22 -12.36 -5.24 -3.53
CA LEU A 22 -11.30 -6.18 -3.17
C LEU A 22 -9.94 -5.49 -3.04
N PRO A 23 -9.51 -4.62 -3.98
CA PRO A 23 -8.29 -3.83 -3.82
C PRO A 23 -8.23 -3.02 -2.53
N PHE A 24 -9.32 -2.36 -2.13
CA PHE A 24 -9.38 -1.61 -0.87
C PHE A 24 -9.13 -2.51 0.35
N ARG A 25 -9.64 -3.74 0.33
CA ARG A 25 -9.40 -4.70 1.41
C ARG A 25 -7.94 -5.13 1.44
N CYS A 26 -7.38 -5.49 0.28
CA CYS A 26 -5.97 -5.85 0.14
C CYS A 26 -5.05 -4.72 0.63
N ASP A 27 -5.39 -3.47 0.34
CA ASP A 27 -4.63 -2.31 0.82
C ASP A 27 -4.64 -2.18 2.34
N ILE A 28 -5.79 -2.40 2.98
CA ILE A 28 -5.87 -2.38 4.45
C ILE A 28 -5.05 -3.53 5.05
N ASP A 29 -5.22 -4.75 4.54
CA ASP A 29 -4.54 -5.94 5.05
C ASP A 29 -3.01 -5.84 4.85
N LEU A 30 -2.55 -5.26 3.74
CA LEU A 30 -1.13 -4.97 3.53
C LEU A 30 -0.61 -3.91 4.53
N SER A 31 -1.41 -2.90 4.86
CA SER A 31 -1.00 -1.87 5.84
C SER A 31 -0.79 -2.49 7.23
N GLN A 32 -1.67 -3.42 7.61
CA GLN A 32 -1.54 -4.16 8.87
C GLN A 32 -0.27 -5.01 8.88
N GLN A 33 0.00 -5.75 7.82
CA GLN A 33 1.22 -6.55 7.70
C GLN A 33 2.48 -5.68 7.78
N LEU A 34 2.52 -4.54 7.10
CA LEU A 34 3.65 -3.62 7.17
C LEU A 34 3.90 -3.13 8.61
N ALA A 35 2.83 -2.79 9.34
CA ALA A 35 2.94 -2.40 10.75
C ALA A 35 3.45 -3.55 11.62
N ASP A 36 2.92 -4.77 11.45
CA ASP A 36 3.33 -5.97 12.18
C ASP A 36 4.80 -6.35 11.90
N HIS A 37 5.30 -6.03 10.72
CA HIS A 37 6.70 -6.23 10.31
C HIS A 37 7.64 -5.06 10.68
N GLY A 38 7.14 -4.03 11.37
CA GLY A 38 7.96 -2.93 11.89
C GLY A 38 8.32 -1.85 10.87
N TYR A 39 7.56 -1.73 9.77
CA TYR A 39 7.67 -0.57 8.89
C TYR A 39 7.08 0.67 9.59
N ASP A 40 7.77 1.79 9.42
CA ASP A 40 7.40 3.06 10.04
C ASP A 40 6.41 3.86 9.19
N GLU A 41 6.45 3.64 7.87
CA GLU A 41 5.73 4.46 6.90
C GLU A 41 5.22 3.63 5.72
N ARG A 42 4.02 3.98 5.25
CA ARG A 42 3.44 3.52 3.99
C ARG A 42 3.18 4.71 3.08
N TRP A 43 3.65 4.60 1.85
CA TRP A 43 3.44 5.57 0.78
C TRP A 43 2.54 4.93 -0.28
N VAL A 44 1.47 5.60 -0.65
CA VAL A 44 0.51 5.12 -1.67
C VAL A 44 0.59 6.06 -2.85
N GLY A 45 0.89 5.52 -4.04
CA GLY A 45 0.88 6.33 -5.26
C GLY A 45 -0.55 6.63 -5.71
N GLU A 46 -0.74 7.78 -6.35
CA GLU A 46 -2.01 8.13 -6.99
C GLU A 46 -1.91 7.94 -8.50
N HIS A 47 -2.95 7.37 -9.11
CA HIS A 47 -3.06 7.28 -10.56
C HIS A 47 -4.34 7.97 -11.01
N HIS A 48 -4.19 8.93 -11.92
CA HIS A 48 -5.30 9.55 -12.61
C HIS A 48 -5.39 8.91 -14.00
N SER A 49 -6.49 8.24 -14.28
CA SER A 49 -6.78 7.76 -15.63
C SER A 49 -6.83 8.99 -16.54
N SER A 50 -5.83 9.15 -17.42
CA SER A 50 -5.90 10.17 -18.46
C SER A 50 -7.14 9.90 -19.31
N ARG A 51 -7.91 10.96 -19.60
CA ARG A 51 -8.98 10.89 -20.60
C ARG A 51 -8.45 10.47 -21.97
#